data_AF-A0A0G2EI18-F1
#
_entry.id   AF-A0A0G2EI18-F1
#
_cell.length_a   1.000
_cell.length_b   1.000
_cell.length_c   1.000
_cell.angle_alpha   90.00
_cell.angle_beta   90.00
_cell.angle_gamma   90.00
#
_symmetry.space_group_name_H-M   'P 1'
#
loop_
_entity.id
_entity.type
_entity.pdbx_description
1 polymer ?
#
loop_
_entity_poly.entity_id
_entity_poly.type
_entity_poly.pdbx_seq_one_letter_code
_entity_poly.pdbx_strand_id
1 'polypeptide(L)'
;MGAAVDMDQRGAGMATGLVIGLDYKINFRADPPFAASLAEVHHRNAERVFNLLRENGGLYLKIGQAIAMQSAILPPEFQKMFSRMFDDAPQNEWKDVESVVREDFGGKGPEEVFGVSFAGEEGKGVMERTARASASVAQVHWARLPDGREVAIKIQKREIAAQVGWDLWAFKVMAKVYTWWFDLPLYSLVPYISERLMLETDFENEADNSEKMKVLVENEPRLRGRVYIPKEAVASILHNDPNHEDLKPQRDSWRGPDGKGGLGLSLSDVMTTMVDLFSAQMFLWGLVHCDPHPGNIFVRRLPNGKPEIVLIDHGLYIQMNPKFRHEYALFWKSLMTFDNATIADIVKGWGIGSPDLFASATLMRPYTGGDNSTSAELRKGVKGKTEGERAYEMQMKMRAGIKQILGDEEKWPRELIFIGRNLRIVQGNNQFLGSPVNRVKITGLWASRALAESRDLPVGERMRNWVKHMRFRFVLLGSDAIWWYSWIKQKLGLGGGMEEEIEAQMKVMAKDMGIELNHGVFEG
;
A
#
# COMPACT_ATOMS: atom_id res chain seq x y z
N MET A 1 27.03 -18.42 -22.30
CA MET A 1 27.37 -17.03 -21.90
C MET A 1 26.47 -16.51 -20.78
N GLY A 2 25.14 -16.73 -20.80
CA GLY A 2 24.24 -16.27 -19.72
C GLY A 2 24.59 -16.75 -18.30
N ALA A 3 24.92 -18.04 -18.11
CA ALA A 3 25.25 -18.58 -16.78
C ALA A 3 26.53 -18.02 -16.14
N ALA A 4 27.48 -17.52 -16.94
CA ALA A 4 28.73 -16.93 -16.43
C ALA A 4 28.54 -15.46 -16.00
N VAL A 5 27.69 -14.71 -16.73
CA VAL A 5 27.28 -13.35 -16.35
C VAL A 5 26.43 -13.37 -15.08
N ASP A 6 25.56 -14.37 -14.95
CA ASP A 6 24.69 -14.58 -13.79
C ASP A 6 25.48 -14.96 -12.51
N MET A 7 26.56 -15.76 -12.62
CA MET A 7 27.46 -16.04 -11.49
C MET A 7 28.27 -14.81 -11.03
N ASP A 8 28.71 -13.96 -11.96
CA ASP A 8 29.48 -12.76 -11.65
C ASP A 8 28.61 -11.69 -10.96
N GLN A 9 27.38 -11.48 -11.45
CA GLN A 9 26.37 -10.62 -10.80
C GLN A 9 26.03 -11.10 -9.38
N ARG A 10 25.86 -12.41 -9.16
CA ARG A 10 25.55 -12.99 -7.84
C ARG A 10 26.68 -12.77 -6.83
N GLY A 11 27.94 -12.92 -7.25
CA GLY A 11 29.11 -12.63 -6.43
C GLY A 11 29.22 -11.15 -6.06
N ALA A 12 28.99 -10.27 -7.04
CA ALA A 12 29.01 -8.82 -6.85
C ALA A 12 27.93 -8.33 -5.87
N GLY A 13 26.76 -8.98 -5.86
CA GLY A 13 25.68 -8.63 -4.93
C GLY A 13 26.02 -8.88 -3.46
N MET A 14 26.54 -10.06 -3.15
CA MET A 14 27.00 -10.38 -1.78
C MET A 14 28.18 -9.49 -1.36
N ALA A 15 29.12 -9.22 -2.27
CA ALA A 15 30.25 -8.32 -2.00
C ALA A 15 29.77 -6.89 -1.65
N THR A 16 28.85 -6.34 -2.44
CA THR A 16 28.23 -5.02 -2.18
C THR A 16 27.54 -5.00 -0.82
N GLY A 17 26.79 -6.07 -0.50
CA GLY A 17 26.16 -6.24 0.80
C GLY A 17 27.14 -6.25 1.97
N LEU A 18 28.30 -6.89 1.83
CA LEU A 18 29.35 -6.87 2.87
C LEU A 18 29.99 -5.49 3.02
N VAL A 19 30.27 -4.80 1.90
CA VAL A 19 30.84 -3.44 1.91
C VAL A 19 29.92 -2.47 2.65
N ILE A 20 28.61 -2.51 2.38
CA ILE A 20 27.62 -1.69 3.10
C ILE A 20 27.64 -1.99 4.61
N GLY A 21 27.67 -3.27 4.98
CA GLY A 21 27.67 -3.70 6.37
C GLY A 21 28.90 -3.21 7.14
N LEU A 22 30.09 -3.35 6.54
CA LEU A 22 31.35 -2.85 7.08
C LEU A 22 31.35 -1.32 7.20
N ASP A 23 30.86 -0.63 6.19
CA ASP A 23 30.80 0.82 6.17
C ASP A 23 29.97 1.37 7.32
N TYR A 24 28.78 0.80 7.56
CA TYR A 24 27.97 1.15 8.73
C TYR A 24 28.65 0.77 10.05
N LYS A 25 29.29 -0.40 10.14
CA LYS A 25 29.96 -0.82 11.38
C LYS A 25 31.08 0.14 11.80
N ILE A 26 31.77 0.73 10.82
CA ILE A 26 32.89 1.65 11.03
C ILE A 26 32.39 3.09 11.23
N ASN A 27 31.47 3.56 10.38
CA ASN A 27 31.13 4.97 10.26
C ASN A 27 29.80 5.39 10.93
N PHE A 28 28.98 4.46 11.42
CA PHE A 28 27.74 4.79 12.13
C PHE A 28 28.02 5.25 13.57
N ARG A 29 28.52 6.48 13.72
CA ARG A 29 28.96 7.10 14.98
C ARG A 29 28.67 8.60 14.94
N ALA A 30 28.72 9.25 16.11
CA ALA A 30 28.56 10.70 16.20
C ALA A 30 29.63 11.47 15.39
N ASP A 31 30.85 10.92 15.36
CA ASP A 31 31.98 11.42 14.57
C ASP A 31 32.53 10.28 13.69
N PRO A 32 32.11 10.18 12.42
CA PRO A 32 32.54 9.12 11.52
C PRO A 32 34.01 9.29 11.10
N PRO A 33 34.87 8.25 11.21
CA PRO A 33 36.29 8.37 10.85
C PRO A 33 36.55 8.55 9.35
N PHE A 34 35.63 8.10 8.48
CA PHE A 34 35.78 8.14 7.03
C PHE A 34 34.54 8.75 6.34
N ALA A 35 33.84 9.68 6.99
CA ALA A 35 32.77 10.46 6.39
C ALA A 35 32.64 11.82 7.08
N ALA A 36 32.26 12.86 6.35
CA ALA A 36 32.05 14.19 6.91
C ALA A 36 30.79 14.27 7.78
N SER A 37 29.82 13.36 7.59
CA SER A 37 28.61 13.30 8.39
C SER A 37 27.93 11.93 8.32
N LEU A 38 27.02 11.68 9.25
CA LEU A 38 26.17 10.48 9.21
C LEU A 38 25.26 10.47 7.96
N ALA A 39 24.84 11.64 7.47
CA ALA A 39 24.06 11.77 6.24
C ALA A 39 24.85 11.29 5.02
N GLU A 40 26.15 11.58 4.94
CA GLU A 40 27.02 11.09 3.86
C GLU A 40 27.12 9.56 3.88
N VAL A 41 27.25 8.96 5.07
CA VAL A 41 27.24 7.49 5.24
C VAL A 41 25.93 6.90 4.72
N HIS A 42 24.78 7.53 5.01
CA HIS A 42 23.50 7.09 4.45
C HIS A 42 23.41 7.26 2.95
N HIS A 43 23.86 8.40 2.42
CA HIS A 43 23.80 8.69 0.99
C HIS A 43 24.57 7.66 0.16
N ARG A 44 25.85 7.42 0.48
CA ARG A 44 26.69 6.49 -0.28
C ARG A 44 26.19 5.04 -0.20
N ASN A 45 25.64 4.64 0.95
CA ASN A 45 25.08 3.29 1.09
C ASN A 45 23.70 3.17 0.43
N ALA A 46 22.88 4.22 0.43
CA ALA A 46 21.64 4.26 -0.33
C ALA A 46 21.90 4.13 -1.83
N GLU A 47 22.94 4.78 -2.35
CA GLU A 47 23.37 4.66 -3.74
C GLU A 47 23.86 3.25 -4.08
N ARG A 48 24.70 2.63 -3.23
CA ARG A 48 25.13 1.23 -3.40
C ARG A 48 23.96 0.26 -3.45
N VAL A 49 23.02 0.39 -2.52
CA VAL A 49 21.80 -0.44 -2.51
C VAL A 49 20.98 -0.17 -3.76
N PHE A 50 20.81 1.08 -4.17
CA PHE A 50 20.04 1.41 -5.37
C PHE A 50 20.64 0.80 -6.64
N ASN A 51 21.94 0.98 -6.86
CA ASN A 51 22.60 0.43 -8.04
C ASN A 51 22.52 -1.10 -8.03
N LEU A 52 22.75 -1.74 -6.88
CA LEU A 52 22.61 -3.18 -6.73
C LEU A 52 21.21 -3.67 -7.14
N LEU A 53 20.16 -3.04 -6.63
CA LEU A 53 18.79 -3.47 -6.90
C LEU A 53 18.37 -3.20 -8.35
N ARG A 54 18.85 -2.09 -8.94
CA ARG A 54 18.55 -1.71 -10.33
C ARG A 54 19.28 -2.56 -11.35
N GLU A 55 20.56 -2.86 -11.12
CA GLU A 55 21.41 -3.65 -12.02
C GLU A 55 20.99 -5.13 -12.06
N ASN A 56 20.55 -5.69 -10.94
CA ASN A 56 20.02 -7.05 -10.91
C ASN A 56 18.59 -7.13 -11.46
N GLY A 57 17.82 -6.05 -11.41
CA GLY A 57 16.46 -6.00 -11.98
C GLY A 57 15.51 -7.01 -11.33
N GLY A 58 14.48 -7.41 -12.07
CA GLY A 58 13.56 -8.49 -11.71
C GLY A 58 13.10 -8.49 -10.24
N LEU A 59 13.43 -9.56 -9.52
CA LEU A 59 13.07 -9.74 -8.11
C LEU A 59 13.76 -8.73 -7.18
N TYR A 60 15.03 -8.38 -7.42
CA TYR A 60 15.74 -7.39 -6.61
C TYR A 60 15.09 -6.01 -6.72
N LEU A 61 14.68 -5.59 -7.92
CA LEU A 61 13.93 -4.36 -8.09
C LEU A 61 12.63 -4.40 -7.28
N LYS A 62 11.95 -5.55 -7.23
CA LYS A 62 10.73 -5.72 -6.46
C LYS A 62 10.95 -5.71 -4.95
N ILE A 63 12.03 -6.33 -4.46
CA ILE A 63 12.47 -6.21 -3.07
C ILE A 63 12.75 -4.74 -2.75
N GLY A 64 13.41 -4.01 -3.65
CA GLY A 64 13.65 -2.59 -3.56
C GLY A 64 12.38 -1.78 -3.42
N GLN A 65 11.39 -2.03 -4.28
CA GLN A 65 10.06 -1.41 -4.20
C GLN A 65 9.36 -1.76 -2.89
N ALA A 66 9.40 -3.02 -2.44
CA ALA A 66 8.82 -3.41 -1.16
C ALA A 66 9.45 -2.67 0.04
N ILE A 67 10.78 -2.49 0.03
CA ILE A 67 11.51 -1.71 1.05
C ILE A 67 11.20 -0.22 0.93
N ALA A 68 11.19 0.32 -0.29
CA ALA A 68 10.90 1.73 -0.60
C ALA A 68 9.57 2.20 -0.01
N MET A 69 8.58 1.31 0.04
CA MET A 69 7.24 1.63 0.53
C MET A 69 7.18 1.73 2.05
N GLN A 70 8.20 1.22 2.72
CA GLN A 70 8.45 1.48 4.13
C GLN A 70 9.37 2.68 4.37
N SER A 71 9.61 3.54 3.37
CA SER A 71 10.52 4.70 3.42
C SER A 71 10.47 5.51 4.71
N ALA A 72 9.30 5.70 5.33
CA ALA A 72 9.18 6.45 6.57
C ALA A 72 10.03 5.90 7.74
N ILE A 73 10.39 4.61 7.74
CA ILE A 73 11.28 4.01 8.74
C ILE A 73 12.76 4.08 8.33
N LEU A 74 13.04 4.44 7.07
CA LEU A 74 14.38 4.51 6.52
C LEU A 74 14.96 5.93 6.67
N PRO A 75 16.30 6.07 6.74
CA PRO A 75 16.94 7.39 6.72
C PRO A 75 16.57 8.18 5.46
N PRO A 76 16.47 9.53 5.52
CA PRO A 76 16.02 10.37 4.40
C PRO A 76 16.73 10.12 3.06
N GLU A 77 18.03 9.83 3.09
CA GLU A 77 18.80 9.54 1.87
C GLU A 77 18.38 8.24 1.18
N PHE A 78 17.97 7.21 1.94
CA PHE A 78 17.36 6.01 1.36
C PHE A 78 16.00 6.33 0.76
N GLN A 79 15.18 7.15 1.44
CA GLN A 79 13.85 7.52 0.92
C GLN A 79 13.94 8.20 -0.45
N LYS A 80 14.87 9.16 -0.60
CA LYS A 80 15.13 9.88 -1.86
C LYS A 80 15.61 8.96 -2.98
N MET A 81 16.42 7.96 -2.65
CA MET A 81 16.96 7.05 -3.65
C MET A 81 15.93 6.00 -4.06
N PHE A 82 15.20 5.44 -3.09
CA PHE A 82 14.15 4.47 -3.32
C PHE A 82 12.94 5.04 -4.07
N SER A 83 12.66 6.33 -3.99
CA SER A 83 11.59 6.94 -4.80
C SER A 83 11.84 6.84 -6.31
N ARG A 84 13.11 6.70 -6.74
CA ARG A 84 13.51 6.50 -8.15
C ARG A 84 13.37 5.04 -8.62
N MET A 85 13.04 4.10 -7.73
CA MET A 85 12.86 2.68 -8.08
C MET A 85 11.54 2.38 -8.81
N PHE A 86 10.64 3.36 -8.87
CA PHE A 86 9.36 3.24 -9.54
C PHE A 86 9.40 3.77 -10.98
N ASP A 87 10.55 4.24 -11.46
CA ASP A 87 10.75 4.68 -12.84
C ASP A 87 10.84 3.49 -13.81
N ASP A 88 10.38 3.67 -15.06
CA ASP A 88 10.08 2.62 -16.06
C ASP A 88 11.05 1.43 -16.08
N ALA A 89 10.50 0.22 -15.97
CA ALA A 89 11.24 -1.02 -16.10
C ALA A 89 11.58 -1.30 -17.57
N PRO A 90 12.80 -1.79 -17.89
CA PRO A 90 13.18 -2.13 -19.26
C PRO A 90 12.24 -3.20 -19.85
N GLN A 91 12.06 -3.19 -21.17
CA GLN A 91 11.27 -4.18 -21.90
C GLN A 91 12.17 -5.32 -22.40
N ASN A 92 11.69 -6.55 -22.38
CA ASN A 92 12.38 -7.67 -23.01
C ASN A 92 12.14 -7.61 -24.52
N GLU A 93 13.14 -8.07 -25.28
CA GLU A 93 13.02 -8.20 -26.73
C GLU A 93 11.93 -9.19 -27.11
N TRP A 94 11.26 -8.97 -28.24
CA TRP A 94 10.15 -9.80 -28.70
C TRP A 94 10.49 -11.30 -28.79
N LYS A 95 11.76 -11.63 -29.09
CA LYS A 95 12.24 -13.01 -29.13
C LYS A 95 12.09 -13.73 -27.79
N ASP A 96 12.38 -13.04 -26.68
CA ASP A 96 12.26 -13.62 -25.34
C ASP A 96 10.78 -13.74 -24.95
N VAL A 97 9.96 -12.75 -25.31
CA VAL A 97 8.49 -12.80 -25.15
C VAL A 97 7.90 -14.02 -25.86
N GLU A 98 8.28 -14.23 -27.11
CA GLU A 98 7.83 -15.38 -27.90
C GLU A 98 8.31 -16.71 -27.31
N SER A 99 9.55 -16.76 -26.79
CA SER A 99 10.08 -17.95 -26.10
C SER A 99 9.22 -18.32 -24.90
N VAL A 100 8.89 -17.35 -24.05
CA VAL A 100 8.06 -17.57 -22.85
C VAL A 100 6.68 -18.10 -23.24
N VAL A 101 6.01 -17.48 -24.22
CA VAL A 101 4.70 -17.97 -24.69
C VAL A 101 4.81 -19.40 -25.24
N ARG A 102 5.86 -19.73 -25.99
CA ARG A 102 6.06 -21.10 -26.47
C ARG A 102 6.31 -22.08 -25.34
N GLU A 103 7.05 -21.70 -24.31
CA GLU A 103 7.33 -22.54 -23.15
C GLU A 103 6.03 -22.81 -22.36
N ASP A 104 5.20 -21.80 -22.13
CA ASP A 104 3.94 -21.91 -21.38
C ASP A 104 2.85 -22.68 -22.13
N PHE A 105 2.81 -22.59 -23.46
CA PHE A 105 1.75 -23.15 -24.30
C PHE A 105 2.19 -24.34 -25.17
N GLY A 106 3.16 -25.13 -24.70
CA GLY A 106 3.52 -26.41 -25.31
C GLY A 106 4.13 -26.31 -26.72
N GLY A 107 4.89 -25.24 -26.97
CA GLY A 107 5.61 -24.95 -28.21
C GLY A 107 4.88 -24.01 -29.18
N LYS A 108 3.62 -23.68 -28.89
CA LYS A 108 2.78 -22.83 -29.74
C LYS A 108 3.17 -21.36 -29.64
N GLY A 109 3.21 -20.68 -30.78
CA GLY A 109 3.52 -19.24 -30.81
C GLY A 109 2.30 -18.36 -30.47
N PRO A 110 2.50 -17.06 -30.19
CA PRO A 110 1.42 -16.13 -29.86
C PRO A 110 0.28 -16.07 -30.90
N GLU A 111 0.61 -16.16 -32.20
CA GLU A 111 -0.39 -16.14 -33.28
C GLU A 111 -1.34 -17.34 -33.22
N GLU A 112 -0.85 -18.51 -32.82
CA GLU A 112 -1.67 -19.72 -32.66
C GLU A 112 -2.46 -19.70 -31.34
N VAL A 113 -1.80 -19.32 -30.24
CA VAL A 113 -2.41 -19.32 -28.90
C VAL A 113 -3.58 -18.34 -28.82
N PHE A 114 -3.41 -17.12 -29.36
CA PHE A 114 -4.41 -16.06 -29.27
C PHE A 114 -5.24 -15.88 -30.55
N GLY A 115 -4.94 -16.63 -31.62
CA GLY A 115 -5.59 -16.47 -32.92
C GLY A 115 -5.32 -15.11 -33.57
N VAL A 116 -4.16 -14.51 -33.31
CA VAL A 116 -3.79 -13.16 -33.76
C VAL A 116 -2.80 -13.21 -34.93
N SER A 117 -2.66 -12.10 -35.65
CA SER A 117 -1.65 -11.90 -36.67
C SER A 117 -0.87 -10.61 -36.42
N PHE A 118 0.44 -10.64 -36.63
CA PHE A 118 1.26 -9.41 -36.63
C PHE A 118 1.20 -8.65 -37.97
N ALA A 119 0.73 -9.31 -39.03
CA ALA A 119 0.68 -8.77 -40.39
C ALA A 119 -0.76 -8.41 -40.85
N GLY A 120 -1.77 -8.66 -40.01
CA GLY A 120 -3.17 -8.35 -40.32
C GLY A 120 -3.84 -9.33 -41.28
N GLU A 121 -3.58 -10.64 -41.13
CA GLU A 121 -4.29 -11.68 -41.90
C GLU A 121 -5.81 -11.65 -41.67
N GLU A 122 -6.56 -11.88 -42.75
CA GLU A 122 -8.02 -11.92 -42.74
C GLU A 122 -8.52 -13.12 -41.89
N GLY A 123 -9.46 -12.86 -40.98
CA GLY A 123 -10.01 -13.87 -40.05
C GLY A 123 -9.22 -14.07 -38.74
N LYS A 124 -8.08 -13.40 -38.56
CA LYS A 124 -7.33 -13.38 -37.30
C LYS A 124 -7.47 -12.03 -36.58
N GLY A 125 -7.21 -12.05 -35.28
CA GLY A 125 -7.03 -10.84 -34.48
C GLY A 125 -5.72 -10.10 -34.81
N VAL A 126 -5.41 -9.03 -34.08
CA VAL A 126 -4.14 -8.29 -34.18
C VAL A 126 -3.46 -8.20 -32.81
N MET A 127 -2.13 -8.27 -32.79
CA MET A 127 -1.34 -8.08 -31.57
C MET A 127 -0.14 -7.18 -31.83
N GLU A 128 0.18 -6.30 -30.88
CA GLU A 128 1.37 -5.45 -30.95
C GLU A 128 2.60 -6.17 -30.37
N ARG A 129 3.71 -6.16 -31.11
CA ARG A 129 5.00 -6.68 -30.62
C ARG A 129 5.64 -5.78 -29.57
N THR A 130 5.35 -4.48 -29.61
CA THR A 130 5.81 -3.53 -28.60
C THR A 130 4.90 -3.63 -27.39
N ALA A 131 5.47 -3.79 -26.20
CA ALA A 131 4.69 -3.79 -24.97
C ALA A 131 4.13 -2.39 -24.70
N ARG A 132 2.84 -2.32 -24.32
CA ARG A 132 2.18 -1.07 -23.93
C ARG A 132 2.52 -0.64 -22.50
N ALA A 133 2.95 -1.59 -21.67
CA ALA A 133 3.46 -1.35 -20.33
C ALA A 133 4.50 -2.41 -19.96
N SER A 134 5.48 -2.03 -19.13
CA SER A 134 6.49 -2.93 -18.59
C SER A 134 6.56 -2.74 -17.08
N ALA A 135 6.45 -3.84 -16.34
CA ALA A 135 6.58 -3.89 -14.90
C ALA A 135 7.84 -4.66 -14.50
N SER A 136 8.08 -4.81 -13.20
CA SER A 136 9.25 -5.52 -12.66
C SER A 136 9.28 -7.01 -13.04
N VAL A 137 8.13 -7.69 -13.05
CA VAL A 137 8.01 -9.15 -13.25
C VAL A 137 7.47 -9.52 -14.63
N ALA A 138 6.75 -8.61 -15.28
CA ALA A 138 6.01 -8.90 -16.50
C ALA A 138 5.99 -7.70 -17.44
N GLN A 139 5.67 -7.95 -18.71
CA GLN A 139 5.30 -6.91 -19.67
C GLN A 139 3.94 -7.19 -20.27
N VAL A 140 3.23 -6.13 -20.63
CA VAL A 140 1.85 -6.19 -21.09
C VAL A 140 1.77 -5.78 -22.55
N HIS A 141 1.30 -6.70 -23.38
CA HIS A 141 1.02 -6.49 -24.78
C HIS A 141 -0.47 -6.28 -25.00
N TRP A 142 -0.84 -5.45 -25.96
CA TRP A 142 -2.23 -5.35 -26.37
C TRP A 142 -2.50 -6.26 -27.55
N ALA A 143 -3.68 -6.87 -27.53
CA ALA A 143 -4.22 -7.58 -28.66
C ALA A 143 -5.71 -7.31 -28.81
N ARG A 144 -6.19 -7.41 -30.05
CA ARG A 144 -7.59 -7.58 -30.38
C ARG A 144 -7.79 -9.00 -30.90
N LEU A 145 -8.62 -9.77 -30.22
CA LEU A 145 -8.91 -11.17 -30.58
C LEU A 145 -9.78 -11.25 -31.84
N PRO A 146 -9.91 -12.43 -32.49
CA PRO A 146 -10.76 -12.63 -33.67
C PRO A 146 -12.23 -12.24 -33.47
N ASP A 147 -12.73 -12.34 -32.24
CA ASP A 147 -14.10 -11.96 -31.87
C ASP A 147 -14.28 -10.45 -31.60
N GLY A 148 -13.24 -9.65 -31.84
CA GLY A 148 -13.25 -8.21 -31.67
C GLY A 148 -12.92 -7.71 -30.25
N ARG A 149 -12.81 -8.61 -29.26
CA ARG A 149 -12.46 -8.22 -27.89
C ARG A 149 -11.03 -7.69 -27.82
N GLU A 150 -10.83 -6.58 -27.13
CA GLU A 150 -9.50 -6.08 -26.78
C GLU A 150 -9.05 -6.67 -25.44
N VAL A 151 -7.81 -7.15 -25.40
CA VAL A 151 -7.22 -7.81 -24.24
C VAL A 151 -5.82 -7.28 -23.95
N ALA A 152 -5.48 -7.30 -22.67
CA ALA A 152 -4.12 -7.07 -22.18
C ALA A 152 -3.48 -8.45 -21.91
N ILE A 153 -2.44 -8.79 -22.66
CA ILE A 153 -1.69 -10.04 -22.52
C ILE A 153 -0.47 -9.77 -21.68
N LYS A 154 -0.51 -10.20 -20.41
CA LYS A 154 0.60 -10.09 -19.45
C LYS A 154 1.51 -11.31 -19.65
N ILE A 155 2.78 -11.05 -19.96
CA ILE A 155 3.79 -12.10 -20.22
C ILE A 155 4.91 -11.92 -19.20
N GLN A 156 5.26 -12.99 -18.50
CA GLN A 156 6.32 -12.97 -17.49
C GLN A 156 7.68 -12.74 -18.15
N LYS A 157 8.55 -11.96 -17.49
CA LYS A 157 9.92 -11.76 -17.92
C LYS A 157 10.74 -13.02 -17.66
N ARG A 158 11.54 -13.44 -18.65
CA ARG A 158 12.30 -14.69 -18.63
C ARG A 158 13.25 -14.82 -17.44
N GLU A 159 13.81 -13.69 -17.02
CA GLU A 159 14.80 -13.61 -15.94
C GLU A 159 14.21 -14.03 -14.59
N ILE A 160 12.90 -13.83 -14.39
CA ILE A 160 12.21 -14.12 -13.13
C ILE A 160 12.28 -15.62 -12.82
N ALA A 161 11.88 -16.49 -13.76
CA ALA A 161 11.89 -17.94 -13.54
C ALA A 161 13.30 -18.49 -13.25
N ALA A 162 14.35 -17.88 -13.81
CA ALA A 162 15.72 -18.34 -13.66
C ALA A 162 16.45 -17.82 -12.42
N GLN A 163 16.15 -16.59 -11.96
CA GLN A 163 16.93 -15.89 -10.94
C GLN A 163 16.32 -15.96 -9.53
N VAL A 164 14.99 -16.07 -9.44
CA VAL A 164 14.24 -15.93 -8.19
C VAL A 164 14.76 -16.83 -7.05
N GLY A 165 15.13 -18.08 -7.34
CA GLY A 165 15.59 -19.01 -6.31
C GLY A 165 16.89 -18.57 -5.62
N TRP A 166 17.90 -18.16 -6.40
CA TRP A 166 19.18 -17.70 -5.87
C TRP A 166 19.08 -16.33 -5.21
N ASP A 167 18.33 -15.42 -5.82
CA ASP A 167 18.13 -14.06 -5.33
C ASP A 167 17.44 -14.06 -3.96
N LEU A 168 16.39 -14.86 -3.79
CA LEU A 168 15.72 -15.02 -2.49
C LEU A 168 16.64 -15.67 -1.46
N TRP A 169 17.47 -16.63 -1.86
CA TRP A 169 18.44 -17.24 -0.96
C TRP A 169 19.46 -16.19 -0.49
N ALA A 170 20.04 -15.42 -1.40
CA ALA A 170 21.01 -14.37 -1.09
C ALA A 170 20.38 -13.30 -0.19
N PHE A 171 19.16 -12.84 -0.50
CA PHE A 171 18.41 -11.91 0.33
C PHE A 171 18.20 -12.44 1.75
N LYS A 172 17.77 -13.70 1.91
CA LYS A 172 17.60 -14.35 3.23
C LYS A 172 18.91 -14.42 4.00
N VAL A 173 20.00 -14.83 3.37
CA VAL A 173 21.32 -14.92 4.00
C VAL A 173 21.78 -13.53 4.45
N MET A 174 21.72 -12.54 3.57
CA MET A 174 22.13 -11.16 3.88
C MET A 174 21.30 -10.57 5.02
N ALA A 175 19.98 -10.76 5.01
CA ALA A 175 19.12 -10.29 6.09
C ALA A 175 19.44 -10.97 7.43
N LYS A 176 19.78 -12.26 7.42
CA LYS A 176 20.21 -12.99 8.63
C LYS A 176 21.54 -12.46 9.16
N VAL A 177 22.51 -12.23 8.27
CA VAL A 177 23.79 -11.62 8.62
C VAL A 177 23.58 -10.23 9.23
N TYR A 178 22.76 -9.38 8.60
CA TYR A 178 22.49 -8.03 9.09
C TYR A 178 21.73 -8.03 10.42
N THR A 179 20.78 -8.95 10.60
CA THR A 179 20.06 -9.15 11.88
C THR A 179 21.04 -9.39 13.01
N TRP A 180 21.99 -10.31 12.81
CA TRP A 180 23.04 -10.61 13.78
C TRP A 180 24.04 -9.46 13.95
N TRP A 181 24.48 -8.84 12.85
CA TRP A 181 25.54 -7.83 12.86
C TRP A 181 25.09 -6.52 13.51
N PHE A 182 23.84 -6.12 13.27
CA PHE A 182 23.25 -4.88 13.74
C PHE A 182 22.28 -5.07 14.90
N ASP A 183 22.06 -6.30 15.39
CA ASP A 183 21.13 -6.57 16.49
C ASP A 183 19.77 -5.86 16.26
N LEU A 184 19.19 -6.15 15.10
CA LEU A 184 17.92 -5.62 14.60
C LEU A 184 17.08 -6.78 14.08
N PRO A 185 15.78 -6.87 14.41
CA PRO A 185 14.91 -7.98 14.02
C PRO A 185 14.49 -7.90 12.53
N LEU A 186 15.45 -7.83 11.60
CA LEU A 186 15.18 -7.68 10.17
C LEU A 186 14.73 -9.00 9.54
N TYR A 187 15.32 -10.11 9.96
CA TYR A 187 15.08 -11.42 9.34
C TYR A 187 13.70 -12.00 9.66
N SER A 188 13.06 -11.61 10.77
CA SER A 188 11.76 -12.17 11.20
C SER A 188 10.66 -12.01 10.14
N LEU A 189 10.71 -10.92 9.38
CA LEU A 189 9.74 -10.57 8.34
C LEU A 189 10.13 -11.08 6.95
N VAL A 190 11.41 -11.40 6.75
CA VAL A 190 11.96 -11.75 5.44
C VAL A 190 11.34 -13.02 4.85
N PRO A 191 11.15 -14.13 5.58
CA PRO A 191 10.46 -15.30 5.04
C PRO A 191 9.06 -14.97 4.53
N TYR A 192 8.30 -14.18 5.29
CA TYR A 192 6.94 -13.77 4.94
C TYR A 192 6.91 -12.84 3.71
N ILE A 193 7.83 -11.86 3.65
CA ILE A 193 7.98 -11.00 2.46
C ILE A 193 8.38 -11.83 1.25
N SER A 194 9.34 -12.76 1.40
CA SER A 194 9.80 -13.63 0.31
C SER A 194 8.68 -14.47 -0.28
N GLU A 195 7.85 -15.07 0.58
CA GLU A 195 6.68 -15.86 0.15
C GLU A 195 5.70 -15.00 -0.65
N ARG A 196 5.46 -13.76 -0.22
CA ARG A 196 4.53 -12.85 -0.92
C ARG A 196 5.10 -12.35 -2.26
N LEU A 197 6.40 -12.15 -2.35
CA LEU A 197 7.07 -11.84 -3.61
C LEU A 197 7.01 -13.03 -4.60
N MET A 198 7.08 -14.27 -4.12
CA MET A 198 6.88 -15.46 -4.96
C MET A 198 5.46 -15.53 -5.51
N LEU A 199 4.45 -15.25 -4.68
CA LEU A 199 3.05 -15.26 -5.11
C LEU A 199 2.75 -14.21 -6.20
N GLU A 200 3.55 -13.15 -6.29
CA GLU A 200 3.43 -12.13 -7.32
C GLU A 200 4.03 -12.58 -8.68
N THR A 201 4.83 -13.65 -8.68
CA THR A 201 5.27 -14.31 -9.92
C THR A 201 4.29 -15.38 -10.40
N ASP A 202 3.22 -15.63 -9.65
CA ASP A 202 2.20 -16.62 -9.95
C ASP A 202 0.93 -15.94 -10.49
N PHE A 203 0.76 -15.96 -11.81
CA PHE A 203 -0.40 -15.37 -12.47
C PHE A 203 -1.69 -16.18 -12.30
N GLU A 204 -1.61 -17.47 -11.93
CA GLU A 204 -2.80 -18.23 -11.59
C GLU A 204 -3.37 -17.72 -10.26
N ASN A 205 -2.50 -17.52 -9.27
CA ASN A 205 -2.86 -16.92 -7.99
C ASN A 205 -3.39 -15.48 -8.16
N GLU A 206 -2.80 -14.67 -9.03
CA GLU A 206 -3.29 -13.32 -9.36
C GLU A 206 -4.75 -13.36 -9.86
N ALA A 207 -5.06 -14.23 -10.83
CA ALA A 207 -6.41 -14.34 -11.36
C ALA A 207 -7.42 -14.90 -10.37
N ASP A 208 -7.01 -15.87 -9.54
CA ASP A 208 -7.83 -16.36 -8.44
C ASP A 208 -8.18 -15.24 -7.45
N ASN A 209 -7.22 -14.37 -7.14
CA ASN A 209 -7.46 -13.20 -6.29
C ASN A 209 -8.39 -12.19 -6.96
N SER A 210 -8.22 -11.97 -8.27
CA SER A 210 -9.07 -11.10 -9.08
C SER A 210 -10.53 -11.56 -9.07
N GLU A 211 -10.80 -12.85 -9.32
CA GLU A 211 -12.16 -13.40 -9.31
C GLU A 211 -12.78 -13.36 -7.92
N LYS A 212 -12.02 -13.69 -6.86
CA LYS A 212 -12.49 -13.53 -5.47
C LYS A 212 -12.85 -12.08 -5.17
N MET A 213 -12.01 -11.13 -5.55
CA MET A 213 -12.25 -9.71 -5.31
C MET A 213 -13.48 -9.21 -6.08
N LYS A 214 -13.64 -9.65 -7.33
CA LYS A 214 -14.81 -9.36 -8.15
C LYS A 214 -16.10 -9.79 -7.46
N VAL A 215 -16.16 -11.03 -6.99
CA VAL A 215 -17.33 -11.57 -6.26
C VAL A 215 -17.61 -10.76 -4.99
N LEU A 216 -16.57 -10.37 -4.24
CA LEU A 216 -16.73 -9.56 -3.03
C LEU A 216 -17.30 -8.16 -3.34
N VAL A 217 -16.78 -7.50 -4.38
CA VAL A 217 -17.23 -6.18 -4.83
C VAL A 217 -18.68 -6.22 -5.35
N GLU A 218 -19.02 -7.22 -6.16
CA GLU A 218 -20.38 -7.40 -6.72
C GLU A 218 -21.42 -7.68 -5.62
N ASN A 219 -21.02 -8.35 -4.54
CA ASN A 219 -21.90 -8.66 -3.41
C ASN A 219 -21.97 -7.55 -2.34
N GLU A 220 -21.19 -6.47 -2.47
CA GLU A 220 -21.22 -5.34 -1.56
C GLU A 220 -21.96 -4.15 -2.19
N PRO A 221 -23.23 -3.89 -1.79
CA PRO A 221 -24.05 -2.84 -2.41
C PRO A 221 -23.44 -1.44 -2.41
N ARG A 222 -22.52 -1.14 -1.47
CA ARG A 222 -21.83 0.16 -1.38
C ARG A 222 -20.71 0.34 -2.41
N LEU A 223 -20.22 -0.76 -2.99
CA LEU A 223 -19.10 -0.79 -3.94
C LEU A 223 -19.52 -1.26 -5.33
N ARG A 224 -20.56 -2.10 -5.43
CA ARG A 224 -21.13 -2.56 -6.70
C ARG A 224 -21.46 -1.36 -7.61
N GLY A 225 -20.91 -1.36 -8.82
CA GLY A 225 -21.08 -0.29 -9.82
C GLY A 225 -20.27 0.98 -9.56
N ARG A 226 -19.39 0.99 -8.54
CA ARG A 226 -18.36 2.01 -8.31
C ARG A 226 -16.94 1.46 -8.48
N VAL A 227 -16.79 0.14 -8.34
CA VAL A 227 -15.54 -0.58 -8.54
C VAL A 227 -15.77 -1.68 -9.56
N TYR A 228 -14.89 -1.77 -10.53
CA TYR A 228 -14.87 -2.80 -11.57
C TYR A 228 -13.57 -3.60 -11.48
N ILE A 229 -13.70 -4.93 -11.48
CA ILE A 229 -12.58 -5.85 -11.55
C ILE A 229 -12.62 -6.52 -12.92
N PRO A 230 -11.62 -6.31 -13.80
CA PRO A 230 -11.56 -6.99 -15.08
C PRO A 230 -11.52 -8.49 -14.91
N LYS A 231 -12.11 -9.21 -15.86
CA LYS A 231 -12.01 -10.66 -15.88
C LYS A 231 -10.62 -11.06 -16.37
N GLU A 232 -9.84 -11.68 -15.50
CA GLU A 232 -8.56 -12.26 -15.87
C GLU A 232 -8.77 -13.62 -16.53
N ALA A 233 -8.23 -13.80 -17.74
CA ALA A 233 -8.27 -15.05 -18.46
C ALA A 233 -6.90 -15.72 -18.34
N VAL A 234 -6.76 -16.67 -17.41
CA VAL A 234 -5.49 -17.42 -17.25
C VAL A 234 -5.31 -18.50 -18.31
N ALA A 235 -6.40 -19.11 -18.79
CA ALA A 235 -6.33 -20.06 -19.91
C ALA A 235 -7.72 -20.36 -20.51
N SER A 236 -8.71 -19.50 -20.27
CA SER A 236 -10.08 -19.73 -20.76
C SER A 236 -10.58 -18.58 -21.61
N ILE A 237 -10.76 -18.86 -22.90
CA ILE A 237 -11.56 -18.05 -23.81
C ILE A 237 -12.99 -18.05 -23.27
N LEU A 238 -13.40 -16.97 -22.60
CA LEU A 238 -14.78 -16.83 -22.15
C LEU A 238 -15.47 -15.64 -22.82
N HIS A 239 -16.37 -16.03 -23.73
CA HIS A 239 -17.61 -15.41 -24.23
C HIS A 239 -18.02 -14.03 -23.73
N ASN A 240 -18.37 -13.19 -24.72
CA ASN A 240 -19.38 -12.11 -24.71
C ASN A 240 -19.77 -11.53 -23.35
N ASP A 241 -19.08 -10.45 -22.97
CA ASP A 241 -19.69 -9.40 -22.16
C ASP A 241 -20.04 -8.22 -23.11
N PRO A 242 -21.33 -7.99 -23.41
CA PRO A 242 -21.76 -6.94 -24.33
C PRO A 242 -21.59 -5.50 -23.78
N ASN A 243 -20.98 -5.30 -22.60
CA ASN A 243 -20.90 -4.00 -21.94
C ASN A 243 -19.50 -3.34 -21.89
N HIS A 244 -18.48 -3.87 -22.57
CA HIS A 244 -17.14 -3.25 -22.50
C HIS A 244 -16.83 -2.26 -23.60
N GLU A 245 -17.06 -0.99 -23.29
CA GLU A 245 -16.32 0.14 -23.87
C GLU A 245 -14.89 0.16 -23.32
N ASP A 246 -13.93 0.52 -24.18
CA ASP A 246 -12.48 0.64 -23.96
C ASP A 246 -12.05 0.60 -22.49
N LEU A 247 -11.27 -0.42 -22.11
CA LEU A 247 -10.63 -0.54 -20.79
C LEU A 247 -9.79 0.69 -20.41
N LYS A 248 -9.46 1.54 -21.39
CA LYS A 248 -8.77 2.82 -21.20
C LYS A 248 -9.36 3.88 -22.14
N PRO A 249 -10.41 4.64 -21.74
CA PRO A 249 -10.85 5.78 -22.53
C PRO A 249 -9.71 6.79 -22.70
N GLN A 250 -9.64 7.44 -23.86
CA GLN A 250 -8.63 8.48 -24.11
C GLN A 250 -8.75 9.58 -23.05
N ARG A 251 -7.61 10.07 -22.52
CA ARG A 251 -7.54 11.01 -21.38
C ARG A 251 -8.28 12.33 -21.65
N ASP A 252 -8.55 12.58 -22.92
CA ASP A 252 -9.11 13.77 -23.54
C ASP A 252 -10.55 13.55 -24.06
N SER A 253 -11.14 12.38 -23.80
CA SER A 253 -12.56 12.05 -24.10
C SER A 253 -13.57 12.99 -23.44
N TRP A 254 -13.16 13.72 -22.39
CA TRP A 254 -13.93 14.81 -21.83
C TRP A 254 -13.00 15.99 -21.51
N ARG A 255 -13.45 17.19 -21.86
CA ARG A 255 -12.81 18.45 -21.44
C ARG A 255 -13.94 19.30 -20.90
N GLY A 256 -13.83 19.68 -19.63
CA GLY A 256 -14.91 20.38 -18.95
C GLY A 256 -15.27 21.71 -19.59
N PRO A 257 -16.21 22.46 -18.99
CA PRO A 257 -16.66 23.75 -19.52
C PRO A 257 -15.53 24.77 -19.72
N ASP A 258 -14.41 24.63 -19.00
CA ASP A 258 -13.22 25.48 -19.06
C ASP A 258 -12.14 25.00 -20.05
N GLY A 259 -12.37 23.88 -20.76
CA GLY A 259 -11.47 23.32 -21.77
C GLY A 259 -10.15 22.78 -21.22
N LYS A 260 -9.93 22.84 -19.90
CA LYS A 260 -8.75 22.32 -19.21
C LYS A 260 -9.06 20.89 -18.77
N GLY A 261 -8.47 19.94 -19.47
CA GLY A 261 -8.90 18.55 -19.52
C GLY A 261 -8.81 17.73 -18.22
N GLY A 262 -9.49 16.59 -18.24
CA GLY A 262 -9.62 15.58 -17.20
C GLY A 262 -10.89 14.75 -17.44
N LEU A 263 -11.19 13.75 -16.62
CA LEU A 263 -12.44 12.97 -16.79
C LEU A 263 -13.71 13.72 -16.32
N GLY A 264 -13.60 14.94 -15.79
CA GLY A 264 -14.76 15.67 -15.24
C GLY A 264 -15.38 15.03 -14.02
N LEU A 265 -14.57 14.25 -13.30
CA LEU A 265 -14.97 13.49 -12.13
C LEU A 265 -14.61 14.26 -10.87
N SER A 266 -15.47 14.17 -9.85
CA SER A 266 -15.16 14.64 -8.51
C SER A 266 -14.00 13.83 -7.93
N LEU A 267 -12.88 14.48 -7.62
CA LEU A 267 -11.74 13.85 -6.94
C LEU A 267 -12.16 13.30 -5.57
N SER A 268 -13.13 13.95 -4.93
CA SER A 268 -13.71 13.46 -3.66
C SER A 268 -14.43 12.12 -3.88
N ASP A 269 -15.26 11.99 -4.93
CA ASP A 269 -15.98 10.74 -5.20
C ASP A 269 -15.03 9.59 -5.56
N VAL A 270 -13.98 9.87 -6.34
CA VAL A 270 -12.92 8.90 -6.68
C VAL A 270 -12.22 8.45 -5.39
N MET A 271 -11.73 9.38 -4.58
CA MET A 271 -11.00 9.03 -3.36
C MET A 271 -11.89 8.39 -2.29
N THR A 272 -13.15 8.80 -2.16
CA THR A 272 -14.12 8.10 -1.30
C THR A 272 -14.28 6.66 -1.74
N THR A 273 -14.41 6.40 -3.04
CA THR A 273 -14.52 5.03 -3.57
C THR A 273 -13.26 4.21 -3.30
N MET A 274 -12.08 4.82 -3.45
CA MET A 274 -10.80 4.16 -3.16
C MET A 274 -10.70 3.78 -1.67
N VAL A 275 -10.98 4.73 -0.76
CA VAL A 275 -10.92 4.47 0.68
C VAL A 275 -12.00 3.48 1.12
N ASP A 276 -13.21 3.55 0.54
CA ASP A 276 -14.28 2.58 0.78
C ASP A 276 -13.85 1.16 0.41
N LEU A 277 -13.27 0.97 -0.78
CA LEU A 277 -12.80 -0.32 -1.28
C LEU A 277 -11.76 -0.94 -0.35
N PHE A 278 -10.68 -0.22 -0.04
CA PHE A 278 -9.61 -0.76 0.80
C PHE A 278 -10.04 -0.91 2.26
N SER A 279 -10.98 -0.11 2.76
CA SER A 279 -11.55 -0.31 4.09
C SER A 279 -12.45 -1.54 4.16
N ALA A 280 -13.24 -1.83 3.12
CA ALA A 280 -14.05 -3.05 3.04
C ALA A 280 -13.15 -4.31 3.03
N GLN A 281 -12.06 -4.26 2.26
CA GLN A 281 -11.03 -5.29 2.24
C GLN A 281 -10.46 -5.58 3.64
N MET A 282 -10.05 -4.53 4.36
CA MET A 282 -9.44 -4.66 5.70
C MET A 282 -10.41 -5.15 6.77
N PHE A 283 -11.63 -4.61 6.81
CA PHE A 283 -12.50 -4.81 7.97
C PHE A 283 -13.63 -5.81 7.74
N LEU A 284 -14.17 -5.90 6.52
CA LEU A 284 -15.25 -6.85 6.21
C LEU A 284 -14.70 -8.17 5.71
N TRP A 285 -13.87 -8.14 4.67
CA TRP A 285 -13.51 -9.36 3.96
C TRP A 285 -12.27 -10.03 4.54
N GLY A 286 -11.33 -9.24 5.07
CA GLY A 286 -10.02 -9.73 5.48
C GLY A 286 -9.14 -10.16 4.32
N LEU A 287 -9.56 -9.94 3.07
CA LEU A 287 -8.75 -10.13 1.87
C LEU A 287 -8.27 -8.75 1.41
N VAL A 288 -6.99 -8.45 1.67
CA VAL A 288 -6.44 -7.10 1.53
C VAL A 288 -5.43 -7.05 0.38
N HIS A 289 -5.71 -6.18 -0.59
CA HIS A 289 -4.79 -5.81 -1.64
C HIS A 289 -3.68 -4.95 -1.05
N CYS A 290 -2.41 -5.36 -1.15
CA CYS A 290 -1.33 -4.69 -0.43
C CYS A 290 -0.60 -3.61 -1.24
N ASP A 291 -0.92 -3.47 -2.54
CA ASP A 291 -0.24 -2.53 -3.44
C ASP A 291 -1.16 -1.57 -4.20
N PRO A 292 -1.94 -0.70 -3.53
CA PRO A 292 -2.86 0.25 -4.18
C PRO A 292 -2.16 1.41 -4.92
N HIS A 293 -1.07 1.13 -5.61
CA HIS A 293 -0.29 2.07 -6.39
C HIS A 293 -1.14 2.66 -7.54
N PRO A 294 -1.01 3.96 -7.88
CA PRO A 294 -1.77 4.57 -8.97
C PRO A 294 -1.63 3.86 -10.32
N GLY A 295 -0.50 3.20 -10.57
CA GLY A 295 -0.29 2.38 -11.77
C GLY A 295 -1.24 1.18 -11.90
N ASN A 296 -1.79 0.70 -10.79
CA ASN A 296 -2.64 -0.48 -10.71
C ASN A 296 -4.14 -0.15 -10.71
N ILE A 297 -4.47 1.15 -10.83
CA ILE A 297 -5.82 1.65 -10.66
C ILE A 297 -6.14 2.61 -11.79
N PHE A 298 -7.07 2.23 -12.66
CA PHE A 298 -7.66 3.17 -13.60
C PHE A 298 -8.91 3.81 -13.02
N VAL A 299 -9.22 5.00 -13.52
CA VAL A 299 -10.46 5.70 -13.24
C VAL A 299 -11.13 5.92 -14.58
N ARG A 300 -12.40 5.53 -14.72
CA ARG A 300 -13.22 5.84 -15.88
C ARG A 300 -14.48 6.60 -15.50
N ARG A 301 -15.00 7.37 -16.44
CA ARG A 301 -16.26 8.09 -16.28
C ARG A 301 -17.39 7.23 -16.85
N LEU A 302 -18.35 6.87 -16.03
CA LEU A 302 -19.55 6.16 -16.47
C LEU A 302 -20.48 7.08 -17.27
N PRO A 303 -21.40 6.55 -18.10
CA PRO A 303 -22.38 7.35 -18.84
C PRO A 303 -23.25 8.25 -17.95
N ASN A 304 -23.49 7.83 -16.71
CA ASN A 304 -24.21 8.61 -15.68
C ASN A 304 -23.39 9.76 -15.07
N GLY A 305 -22.14 9.95 -15.51
CA GLY A 305 -21.22 10.99 -15.05
C GLY A 305 -20.48 10.69 -13.75
N LYS A 306 -20.70 9.52 -13.12
CA LYS A 306 -20.01 9.09 -11.90
C LYS A 306 -18.67 8.42 -12.21
N PRO A 307 -17.71 8.45 -11.27
CA PRO A 307 -16.47 7.70 -11.41
C PRO A 307 -16.70 6.20 -11.18
N GLU A 308 -15.93 5.40 -11.89
CA GLU A 308 -15.71 3.99 -11.57
C GLU A 308 -14.21 3.72 -11.46
N ILE A 309 -13.82 3.06 -10.37
CA ILE A 309 -12.45 2.60 -10.15
C ILE A 309 -12.29 1.23 -10.79
N VAL A 310 -11.29 1.07 -11.65
CA VAL A 310 -10.93 -0.21 -12.25
C VAL A 310 -9.63 -0.69 -11.61
N LEU A 311 -9.69 -1.78 -10.83
CA LEU A 311 -8.53 -2.37 -10.17
C LEU A 311 -7.98 -3.53 -11.02
N ILE A 312 -6.77 -3.36 -11.54
CA ILE A 312 -6.20 -4.22 -12.59
C ILE A 312 -5.07 -5.14 -12.14
N ASP A 313 -4.47 -4.88 -10.98
CA ASP A 313 -3.41 -5.73 -10.41
C ASP A 313 -4.02 -6.51 -9.26
N HIS A 314 -3.74 -7.82 -9.24
CA HIS A 314 -4.16 -8.69 -8.15
C HIS A 314 -3.04 -9.60 -7.63
N GLY A 315 -1.78 -9.26 -7.92
CA GLY A 315 -0.61 -10.09 -7.63
C GLY A 315 -0.24 -10.15 -6.15
N LEU A 316 -0.60 -9.12 -5.36
CA LEU A 316 -0.20 -9.02 -3.96
C LEU A 316 -1.39 -8.85 -3.00
N TYR A 317 -1.85 -9.99 -2.48
CA TYR A 317 -2.88 -10.08 -1.45
C TYR A 317 -2.38 -10.73 -0.17
N ILE A 318 -2.97 -10.30 0.95
CA ILE A 318 -2.96 -11.05 2.21
C ILE A 318 -4.37 -11.44 2.61
N GLN A 319 -4.48 -12.61 3.25
CA GLN A 319 -5.69 -13.03 3.94
C GLN A 319 -5.45 -12.88 5.44
N MET A 320 -6.20 -11.99 6.09
CA MET A 320 -6.17 -11.77 7.52
C MET A 320 -6.88 -12.91 8.25
N ASN A 321 -6.30 -13.36 9.35
CA ASN A 321 -7.01 -14.20 10.32
C ASN A 321 -8.25 -13.44 10.83
N PRO A 322 -9.45 -14.07 10.89
CA PRO A 322 -10.65 -13.44 11.43
C PRO A 322 -10.48 -12.80 12.81
N LYS A 323 -9.71 -13.42 13.72
CA LYS A 323 -9.41 -12.86 15.04
C LYS A 323 -8.69 -11.52 14.91
N PHE A 324 -7.58 -11.52 14.16
CA PHE A 324 -6.78 -10.31 13.93
C PHE A 324 -7.59 -9.23 13.20
N ARG A 325 -8.41 -9.60 12.21
CA ARG A 325 -9.34 -8.68 11.53
C ARG A 325 -10.28 -7.98 12.51
N HIS A 326 -10.84 -8.71 13.47
CA HIS A 326 -11.71 -8.13 14.50
C HIS A 326 -10.96 -7.24 15.48
N GLU A 327 -9.78 -7.66 15.94
CA GLU A 327 -8.91 -6.83 16.78
C GLU A 327 -8.51 -5.54 16.05
N TYR A 328 -8.19 -5.62 14.77
CA TYR A 328 -7.82 -4.46 13.96
C TYR A 328 -8.99 -3.50 13.73
N ALA A 329 -10.20 -4.03 13.49
CA ALA A 329 -11.42 -3.21 13.42
C ALA A 329 -11.74 -2.55 14.77
N LEU A 330 -11.55 -3.27 15.88
CA LEU A 330 -11.74 -2.74 17.23
C LEU A 330 -10.71 -1.66 17.55
N PHE A 331 -9.44 -1.90 17.23
CA PHE A 331 -8.37 -0.91 17.35
C PHE A 331 -8.70 0.38 16.59
N TRP A 332 -9.09 0.29 15.31
CA TRP A 332 -9.48 1.47 14.53
C TRP A 332 -10.69 2.21 15.12
N LYS A 333 -11.70 1.48 15.57
CA LYS A 333 -12.85 2.08 16.27
C LYS A 333 -12.40 2.77 17.56
N SER A 334 -11.52 2.14 18.33
CA SER A 334 -11.01 2.68 19.59
C SER A 334 -10.13 3.91 19.37
N LEU A 335 -9.37 4.01 18.27
CA LEU A 335 -8.67 5.23 17.88
C LEU A 335 -9.64 6.40 17.65
N MET A 336 -10.82 6.12 17.09
CA MET A 336 -11.83 7.14 16.80
C MET A 336 -12.57 7.59 18.07
N THR A 337 -12.70 6.72 19.06
CA THR A 337 -13.37 6.98 20.34
C THR A 337 -12.40 7.19 21.50
N PHE A 338 -11.11 7.31 21.21
CA PHE A 338 -10.03 7.49 22.18
C PHE A 338 -10.05 6.50 23.36
N ASP A 339 -10.48 5.26 23.10
CA ASP A 339 -10.52 4.20 24.10
C ASP A 339 -9.11 3.63 24.31
N ASN A 340 -8.28 4.39 25.03
CA ASN A 340 -6.87 4.10 25.26
C ASN A 340 -6.63 2.78 25.98
N ALA A 341 -7.58 2.34 26.83
CA ALA A 341 -7.50 1.05 27.49
C ALA A 341 -7.58 -0.07 26.46
N THR A 342 -8.61 -0.05 25.60
CA THR A 342 -8.76 -1.04 24.53
C THR A 342 -7.59 -0.98 23.53
N ILE A 343 -7.12 0.23 23.17
CA ILE A 343 -5.94 0.40 22.30
C ILE A 343 -4.72 -0.28 22.93
N ALA A 344 -4.43 0.00 24.21
CA ALA A 344 -3.29 -0.56 24.90
C ALA A 344 -3.38 -2.08 25.01
N ASP A 345 -4.56 -2.63 25.33
CA ASP A 345 -4.76 -4.07 25.47
C ASP A 345 -4.53 -4.81 24.15
N ILE A 346 -5.09 -4.30 23.05
CA ILE A 346 -4.91 -4.90 21.71
C ILE A 346 -3.45 -4.82 21.27
N VAL A 347 -2.84 -3.64 21.37
CA VAL A 347 -1.49 -3.38 20.88
C VAL A 347 -0.45 -4.16 21.70
N LYS A 348 -0.62 -4.27 23.02
CA LYS A 348 0.19 -5.17 23.86
C LYS A 348 -0.04 -6.64 23.52
N GLY A 349 -1.28 -7.03 23.19
CA GLY A 349 -1.61 -8.37 22.70
C GLY A 349 -0.84 -8.75 21.43
N TRP A 350 -0.56 -7.78 20.57
CA TRP A 350 0.28 -7.92 19.37
C TRP A 350 1.79 -7.85 19.64
N GLY A 351 2.22 -7.77 20.90
CA GLY A 351 3.64 -7.72 21.24
C GLY A 351 4.29 -6.33 21.07
N ILE A 352 3.48 -5.28 20.92
CA ILE A 352 3.94 -3.92 20.66
C ILE A 352 4.02 -3.15 21.98
N GLY A 353 5.21 -2.64 22.31
CA GLY A 353 5.47 -2.03 23.62
C GLY A 353 4.93 -0.62 23.82
N SER A 354 4.64 0.12 22.73
CA SER A 354 4.18 1.52 22.79
C SER A 354 2.89 1.73 21.99
N PRO A 355 1.71 1.72 22.67
CA PRO A 355 0.42 1.95 22.05
C PRO A 355 0.31 3.31 21.34
N ASP A 356 0.83 4.38 21.94
CA ASP A 356 0.78 5.73 21.38
C ASP A 356 1.62 5.87 20.12
N LEU A 357 2.80 5.24 20.08
CA LEU A 357 3.66 5.24 18.90
C LEU A 357 3.01 4.48 17.75
N PHE A 358 2.38 3.34 18.05
CA PHE A 358 1.68 2.54 17.05
C PHE A 358 0.40 3.23 16.54
N ALA A 359 -0.36 3.88 17.43
CA ALA A 359 -1.50 4.72 17.07
C ALA A 359 -1.07 5.88 16.16
N SER A 360 0.03 6.56 16.51
CA SER A 360 0.58 7.65 15.72
C SER A 360 1.04 7.18 14.33
N ALA A 361 1.72 6.03 14.28
CA ALA A 361 2.16 5.42 13.04
C ALA A 361 0.98 4.99 12.16
N THR A 362 -0.10 4.47 12.75
CA THR A 362 -1.29 4.05 11.99
C THR A 362 -2.05 5.24 11.42
N LEU A 363 -2.22 6.30 12.22
CA LEU A 363 -2.88 7.53 11.79
C LEU A 363 -1.98 8.40 10.89
N MET A 364 -0.68 8.11 10.86
CA MET A 364 0.37 8.87 10.18
C MET A 364 0.37 10.35 10.62
N ARG A 365 0.08 10.59 11.90
CA ARG A 365 0.15 11.88 12.60
C ARG A 365 0.28 11.64 14.10
N PRO A 366 0.72 12.62 14.89
CA PRO A 366 0.80 12.48 16.34
C PRO A 366 -0.56 12.09 16.94
N TYR A 367 -0.61 10.95 17.62
CA TYR A 367 -1.77 10.56 18.41
C TYR A 367 -1.73 11.31 19.75
N THR A 368 -2.76 12.12 20.01
CA THR A 368 -2.86 12.98 21.20
C THR A 368 -3.83 12.43 22.24
N GLY A 369 -4.33 11.21 22.01
CA GLY A 369 -5.31 10.56 22.87
C GLY A 369 -4.75 9.98 24.15
N GLY A 370 -3.49 9.53 24.11
CA GLY A 370 -2.82 8.90 25.25
C GLY A 370 -2.29 9.90 26.28
N ASP A 371 -1.44 9.42 27.18
CA ASP A 371 -0.79 10.25 28.20
C ASP A 371 0.27 11.22 27.63
N ASN A 372 0.49 11.19 26.31
CA ASN A 372 1.47 11.99 25.57
C ASN A 372 2.92 11.77 26.02
N SER A 373 3.19 10.77 26.86
CA SER A 373 4.51 10.47 27.43
C SER A 373 5.56 10.24 26.34
N THR A 374 5.19 9.50 25.28
CA THR A 374 6.08 9.18 24.15
C THR A 374 6.41 10.44 23.33
N SER A 375 5.43 11.30 23.09
CA SER A 375 5.65 12.57 22.37
C SER A 375 6.53 13.54 23.18
N ALA A 376 6.38 13.54 24.51
CA ALA A 376 7.20 14.33 25.42
C ALA A 376 8.64 13.79 25.49
N GLU A 377 8.85 12.47 25.44
CA GLU A 377 10.18 11.87 25.36
C GLU A 377 10.89 12.14 24.02
N LEU A 378 10.16 12.09 22.90
CA LEU A 378 10.69 12.45 21.58
C LEU A 378 11.01 13.96 21.47
N ARG A 379 10.19 14.82 22.10
CA ARG A 379 10.39 16.28 22.15
C ARG A 379 11.40 16.75 23.19
N LYS A 380 11.87 15.88 24.11
CA LYS A 380 13.03 16.15 24.95
C LYS A 380 14.28 16.24 24.05
N GLY A 381 14.43 17.37 23.38
CA GLY A 381 15.60 17.76 22.64
C GLY A 381 16.75 18.01 23.62
N VAL A 382 17.91 17.45 23.29
CA VAL A 382 19.09 17.54 24.14
C VAL A 382 19.75 18.90 23.94
N LYS A 383 19.62 19.77 24.96
CA LYS A 383 20.37 21.04 25.00
C LYS A 383 21.87 20.72 25.07
N GLY A 384 22.68 21.38 24.24
CA GLY A 384 24.15 21.39 24.37
C GLY A 384 24.96 20.38 23.54
N LYS A 385 24.35 19.67 22.57
CA LYS A 385 25.07 18.73 21.67
C LYS A 385 25.37 19.31 20.29
N THR A 386 26.46 18.86 19.68
CA THR A 386 26.79 19.16 18.27
C THR A 386 25.73 18.59 17.32
N GLU A 387 25.72 19.05 16.06
CA GLU A 387 24.74 18.58 15.06
C GLU A 387 24.86 17.07 14.79
N GLY A 388 26.09 16.54 14.69
CA GLY A 388 26.36 15.12 14.49
C GLY A 388 25.89 14.25 15.66
N GLU A 389 26.14 14.68 16.90
CA GLU A 389 25.66 13.99 18.11
C GLU A 389 24.14 13.96 18.21
N ARG A 390 23.47 15.06 17.83
CA ARG A 390 21.99 15.13 17.79
C ARG A 390 21.42 14.17 16.76
N ALA A 391 21.99 14.15 15.56
CA ALA A 391 21.57 13.25 14.49
C ALA A 391 21.77 11.78 14.88
N TYR A 392 22.92 11.43 15.44
CA TYR A 392 23.22 10.08 15.92
C TYR A 392 22.26 9.65 17.04
N GLU A 393 22.03 10.50 18.04
CA GLU A 393 21.12 10.17 19.14
C GLU A 393 19.67 10.00 18.67
N MET A 394 19.20 10.85 17.75
CA MET A 394 17.86 10.71 17.17
C MET A 394 17.70 9.36 16.46
N GLN A 395 18.71 8.92 15.70
CA GLN A 395 18.67 7.61 15.06
C GLN A 395 18.76 6.45 16.05
N MET A 396 19.53 6.58 17.13
CA MET A 396 19.55 5.58 18.19
C MET A 396 18.19 5.45 18.90
N LYS A 397 17.50 6.58 19.13
CA LYS A 397 16.13 6.59 19.66
C LYS A 397 15.14 5.93 18.69
N MET A 398 15.23 6.24 17.40
CA MET A 398 14.39 5.62 16.37
C MET A 398 14.65 4.11 16.27
N ARG A 399 15.91 3.67 16.35
CA ARG A 399 16.29 2.26 16.42
C ARG A 399 15.69 1.56 17.64
N ALA A 400 15.73 2.19 18.82
CA ALA A 400 15.10 1.67 20.02
C ALA A 400 13.57 1.59 19.88
N GLY A 401 12.94 2.60 19.27
CA GLY A 401 11.51 2.59 18.97
C GLY A 401 11.10 1.45 18.03
N ILE A 402 11.87 1.19 16.97
CA ILE A 402 11.63 0.06 16.05
C ILE A 402 11.72 -1.27 16.82
N LYS A 403 12.69 -1.43 17.73
CA LYS A 403 12.77 -2.63 18.59
C LYS A 403 11.56 -2.76 19.52
N GLN A 404 11.02 -1.67 20.05
CA GLN A 404 9.82 -1.71 20.89
C GLN A 404 8.55 -2.01 20.09
N ILE A 405 8.47 -1.56 18.84
CA ILE A 405 7.38 -1.90 17.92
C ILE A 405 7.45 -3.40 17.60
N LEU A 406 8.63 -3.88 17.20
CA LEU A 406 8.87 -5.29 16.86
C LEU A 406 9.13 -6.17 18.11
N GLY A 407 8.65 -5.75 19.29
CA GLY A 407 9.10 -6.20 20.60
C GLY A 407 9.05 -7.71 20.82
N ASP A 408 7.88 -8.32 20.60
CA ASP A 408 7.70 -9.77 20.65
C ASP A 408 7.37 -10.30 19.25
N GLU A 409 8.41 -10.77 18.55
CA GLU A 409 8.30 -11.27 17.18
C GLU A 409 7.29 -12.42 17.02
N GLU A 410 7.05 -13.21 18.09
CA GLU A 410 6.10 -14.32 18.05
C GLU A 410 4.64 -13.85 18.07
N LYS A 411 4.38 -12.70 18.71
CA LYS A 411 3.04 -12.12 18.82
C LYS A 411 2.70 -11.13 17.71
N TRP A 412 3.71 -10.58 17.04
CA TRP A 412 3.53 -9.56 16.02
C TRP A 412 2.73 -10.08 14.81
N PRO A 413 1.53 -9.52 14.53
CA PRO A 413 0.77 -9.87 13.33
C PRO A 413 1.51 -9.44 12.08
N ARG A 414 1.99 -10.40 11.28
CA ARG A 414 2.81 -10.15 10.10
C ARG A 414 2.05 -9.35 9.03
N GLU A 415 0.74 -9.50 9.01
CA GLU A 415 -0.20 -8.77 8.15
C GLU A 415 -0.06 -7.25 8.30
N LEU A 416 0.32 -6.72 9.48
CA LEU A 416 0.45 -5.29 9.74
C LEU A 416 1.42 -4.58 8.79
N ILE A 417 2.43 -5.28 8.29
CA ILE A 417 3.43 -4.70 7.36
C ILE A 417 2.75 -4.33 6.04
N PHE A 418 1.90 -5.21 5.54
CA PHE A 418 1.20 -5.03 4.28
C PHE A 418 -0.02 -4.10 4.43
N ILE A 419 -0.72 -4.15 5.57
CA ILE A 419 -1.79 -3.20 5.89
C ILE A 419 -1.21 -1.78 6.00
N GLY A 420 -0.09 -1.62 6.72
CA GLY A 420 0.61 -0.34 6.83
C GLY A 420 1.07 0.20 5.47
N ARG A 421 1.54 -0.69 4.57
CA ARG A 421 1.84 -0.36 3.17
C ARG A 421 0.61 0.17 2.44
N ASN A 422 -0.51 -0.56 2.47
CA ASN A 422 -1.75 -0.13 1.84
C ASN A 422 -2.19 1.26 2.33
N LEU A 423 -2.27 1.43 3.66
CA LEU A 423 -2.70 2.71 4.27
C LEU A 423 -1.80 3.88 3.87
N ARG A 424 -0.47 3.67 3.80
CA ARG A 424 0.48 4.71 3.39
C ARG A 424 0.29 5.11 1.93
N ILE A 425 0.12 4.16 1.02
CA ILE A 425 -0.09 4.49 -0.40
C ILE A 425 -1.44 5.19 -0.58
N VAL A 426 -2.52 4.70 0.04
CA VAL A 426 -3.83 5.35 -0.03
C VAL A 426 -3.76 6.78 0.52
N GLN A 427 -3.01 7.00 1.60
CA GLN A 427 -2.71 8.34 2.09
C GLN A 427 -1.94 9.18 1.06
N GLY A 428 -0.89 8.63 0.45
CA GLY A 428 -0.10 9.31 -0.57
C GLY A 428 -0.95 9.71 -1.78
N ASN A 429 -1.82 8.82 -2.25
CA ASN A 429 -2.79 9.09 -3.31
C ASN A 429 -3.74 10.23 -2.91
N ASN A 430 -4.25 10.22 -1.67
CA ASN A 430 -5.11 11.28 -1.16
C ASN A 430 -4.39 12.63 -1.13
N GLN A 431 -3.17 12.67 -0.59
CA GLN A 431 -2.34 13.89 -0.49
C GLN A 431 -1.98 14.43 -1.87
N PHE A 432 -1.62 13.55 -2.81
CA PHE A 432 -1.32 13.91 -4.19
C PHE A 432 -2.49 14.63 -4.88
N LEU A 433 -3.73 14.25 -4.54
CA LEU A 433 -4.96 14.88 -5.05
C LEU A 433 -5.44 16.07 -4.22
N GLY A 434 -4.63 16.57 -3.27
CA GLY A 434 -4.97 17.72 -2.43
C GLY A 434 -5.84 17.38 -1.21
N SER A 435 -5.81 16.13 -0.75
CA SER A 435 -6.60 15.61 0.38
C SER A 435 -8.12 15.87 0.26
N PRO A 436 -8.77 15.43 -0.83
CA PRO A 436 -10.19 15.73 -1.08
C PRO A 436 -11.17 14.99 -0.15
N VAL A 437 -10.68 14.05 0.67
CA VAL A 437 -11.48 13.30 1.63
C VAL A 437 -10.76 13.10 2.97
N ASN A 438 -11.55 13.07 4.04
CA ASN A 438 -11.09 12.63 5.35
C ASN A 438 -11.05 11.09 5.41
N ARG A 439 -9.93 10.52 4.94
CA ARG A 439 -9.71 9.06 4.91
C ARG A 439 -9.88 8.40 6.28
N VAL A 440 -9.45 9.05 7.36
CA VAL A 440 -9.45 8.51 8.72
C VAL A 440 -10.89 8.31 9.19
N LYS A 441 -11.76 9.30 8.94
CA LYS A 441 -13.19 9.20 9.22
C LYS A 441 -13.85 8.07 8.45
N ILE A 442 -13.59 7.96 7.15
CA ILE A 442 -14.17 6.91 6.30
C ILE A 442 -13.71 5.52 6.80
N THR A 443 -12.40 5.32 6.98
CA THR A 443 -11.82 4.07 7.47
C THR A 443 -12.38 3.69 8.86
N GLY A 444 -12.47 4.64 9.80
CA GLY A 444 -13.06 4.42 11.11
C GLY A 444 -14.55 4.06 11.08
N LEU A 445 -15.32 4.64 10.15
CA LEU A 445 -16.72 4.27 9.93
C LEU A 445 -16.87 2.82 9.44
N TRP A 446 -16.01 2.39 8.51
CA TRP A 446 -15.98 1.00 8.05
C TRP A 446 -15.58 0.03 9.16
N ALA A 447 -14.54 0.35 9.95
CA ALA A 447 -14.12 -0.46 11.09
C ALA A 447 -15.25 -0.63 12.13
N SER A 448 -15.89 0.48 12.51
CA SER A 448 -17.01 0.48 13.44
C SER A 448 -18.20 -0.35 12.94
N ARG A 449 -18.49 -0.24 11.64
CA ARG A 449 -19.58 -1.00 11.00
C ARG A 449 -19.27 -2.48 10.88
N ALA A 450 -18.04 -2.85 10.52
CA ALA A 450 -17.63 -4.24 10.39
C ALA A 450 -17.85 -5.04 11.68
N LEU A 451 -17.64 -4.42 12.84
CA LEU A 451 -17.94 -5.02 14.14
C LEU A 451 -19.45 -5.22 14.40
N ALA A 452 -20.31 -4.41 13.80
CA ALA A 452 -21.76 -4.54 13.91
C ALA A 452 -22.34 -5.56 12.89
N GLU A 453 -21.75 -5.62 11.70
CA GLU A 453 -22.17 -6.49 10.60
C GLU A 453 -21.50 -7.89 10.62
N SER A 454 -20.45 -8.07 11.44
CA SER A 454 -19.74 -9.35 11.55
C SER A 454 -20.69 -10.49 11.88
N ARG A 455 -20.75 -11.49 10.98
CA ARG A 455 -21.52 -12.72 11.18
C ARG A 455 -20.82 -13.70 12.11
N ASP A 456 -19.53 -13.51 12.33
CA ASP A 456 -18.68 -14.38 13.15
C ASP A 456 -18.83 -14.09 14.65
N LEU A 457 -19.53 -13.00 15.02
CA LEU A 457 -19.80 -12.63 16.41
C LEU A 457 -21.19 -13.09 16.88
N PRO A 458 -21.33 -13.46 18.18
CA PRO A 458 -22.64 -13.76 18.78
C PRO A 458 -23.64 -12.60 18.62
N VAL A 459 -24.92 -12.93 18.44
CA VAL A 459 -26.00 -11.95 18.18
C VAL A 459 -26.05 -10.85 19.24
N GLY A 460 -25.87 -11.18 20.53
CA GLY A 460 -25.86 -10.20 21.62
C GLY A 460 -24.70 -9.21 21.53
N GLU A 461 -23.53 -9.66 21.07
CA GLU A 461 -22.37 -8.81 20.86
C GLU A 461 -22.56 -7.91 19.62
N ARG A 462 -23.13 -8.45 18.55
CA ARG A 462 -23.51 -7.68 17.35
C ARG A 462 -24.49 -6.56 17.67
N MET A 463 -25.54 -6.84 18.46
CA MET A 463 -26.49 -5.80 18.89
C MET A 463 -25.81 -4.69 19.69
N ARG A 464 -24.92 -5.05 20.62
CA ARG A 464 -24.14 -4.07 21.39
C ARG A 464 -23.25 -3.23 20.48
N ASN A 465 -22.58 -3.86 19.52
CA ASN A 465 -21.76 -3.15 18.53
C ASN A 465 -22.59 -2.26 17.61
N TRP A 466 -23.80 -2.68 17.25
CA TRP A 466 -24.73 -1.87 16.46
C TRP A 466 -25.18 -0.62 17.22
N VAL A 467 -25.54 -0.73 18.50
CA VAL A 467 -25.86 0.45 19.33
C VAL A 467 -24.65 1.39 19.43
N LYS A 468 -23.45 0.84 19.67
CA LYS A 468 -22.21 1.64 19.68
C LYS A 468 -21.95 2.32 18.32
N HIS A 469 -22.20 1.62 17.22
CA HIS A 469 -22.07 2.14 15.86
C HIS A 469 -23.04 3.29 15.59
N MET A 470 -24.30 3.15 16.02
CA MET A 470 -25.30 4.21 15.89
C MET A 470 -24.91 5.45 16.69
N ARG A 471 -24.49 5.29 17.95
CA ARG A 471 -23.99 6.42 18.76
C ARG A 471 -22.80 7.11 18.10
N PHE A 472 -21.84 6.34 17.61
CA PHE A 472 -20.69 6.86 16.87
C PHE A 472 -21.11 7.67 15.63
N ARG A 473 -22.11 7.19 14.87
CA ARG A 473 -22.67 7.92 13.72
C ARG A 473 -23.36 9.22 14.12
N PHE A 474 -24.16 9.23 15.18
CA PHE A 474 -24.81 10.45 15.66
C PHE A 474 -23.81 11.51 16.05
N VAL A 475 -22.74 11.08 16.74
CA VAL A 475 -21.63 11.94 17.11
C VAL A 475 -20.95 12.56 15.88
N LEU A 476 -20.66 11.76 14.86
CA LEU A 476 -20.04 12.27 13.62
C LEU A 476 -20.99 13.15 12.80
N LEU A 477 -22.30 12.92 12.86
CA LEU A 477 -23.27 13.81 12.21
C LEU A 477 -23.37 15.15 12.93
N GLY A 478 -23.34 15.14 14.26
CA GLY A 478 -23.32 16.37 15.03
C GLY A 478 -22.03 17.16 14.85
N SER A 479 -20.88 16.49 14.68
CA SER A 479 -19.62 17.18 14.33
C SER A 479 -19.73 17.93 13.01
N ASP A 480 -20.30 17.28 12.00
CA ASP A 480 -20.49 17.89 10.68
C ASP A 480 -21.47 19.07 10.76
N ALA A 481 -22.54 18.94 11.55
CA ALA A 481 -23.51 20.02 11.76
C ALA A 481 -22.90 21.23 12.50
N ILE A 482 -22.08 20.99 13.53
CA ILE A 482 -21.36 22.04 14.28
C ILE A 482 -20.37 22.75 13.36
N TRP A 483 -19.63 22.00 12.53
CA TRP A 483 -18.73 22.57 11.54
C TRP A 483 -19.46 23.45 10.52
N TRP A 484 -20.57 22.97 9.96
CA TRP A 484 -21.41 23.75 9.04
C TRP A 484 -21.97 25.02 9.69
N TYR A 485 -22.45 24.91 10.92
CA TYR A 485 -22.95 26.05 11.68
C TYR A 485 -21.85 27.10 11.87
N SER A 486 -20.65 26.69 12.30
CA SER A 486 -19.48 27.56 12.48
C SER A 486 -19.04 28.23 11.17
N TRP A 487 -19.00 27.46 10.06
CA TRP A 487 -18.70 27.98 8.73
C TRP A 487 -19.70 29.05 8.26
N ILE A 488 -21.00 28.83 8.47
CA ILE A 488 -22.04 29.82 8.16
C ILE A 488 -21.85 31.08 9.01
N LYS A 489 -21.62 30.92 10.32
CA LYS A 489 -21.39 32.02 11.27
C LYS A 489 -20.22 32.91 10.84
N GLN A 490 -19.10 32.30 10.42
CA GLN A 490 -17.93 33.03 9.91
C GLN A 490 -18.20 33.74 8.59
N LYS A 491 -18.90 33.12 7.65
CA LYS A 491 -19.30 33.79 6.40
C LYS A 491 -20.20 35.00 6.65
N LEU A 492 -20.94 35.00 7.75
CA LEU A 492 -21.80 36.10 8.19
C LEU A 492 -21.07 37.12 9.08
N GLY A 493 -19.75 36.97 9.31
CA GLY A 493 -18.94 37.90 10.10
C GLY A 493 -19.21 37.84 11.61
N LEU A 494 -19.87 36.77 12.09
CA LEU A 494 -20.30 36.61 13.47
C LEU A 494 -19.50 35.48 14.14
N GLY A 495 -18.24 35.67 14.53
CA GLY A 495 -17.55 34.63 15.31
C GLY A 495 -16.05 34.78 15.50
N GLY A 496 -15.52 34.08 16.50
CA GLY A 496 -14.08 33.92 16.77
C GLY A 496 -13.44 32.79 15.93
N GLY A 497 -12.32 32.25 16.42
CA GLY A 497 -11.58 31.15 15.76
C GLY A 497 -12.44 29.90 15.55
N MET A 498 -12.51 29.41 14.31
CA MET A 498 -13.38 28.30 13.87
C MET A 498 -13.14 27.02 14.67
N GLU A 499 -11.88 26.67 14.92
CA GLU A 499 -11.50 25.39 15.54
C GLU A 499 -11.88 25.34 17.04
N GLU A 500 -11.67 26.42 17.80
CA GLU A 500 -11.88 26.45 19.25
C GLU A 500 -13.38 26.38 19.64
N GLU A 501 -14.29 27.04 18.89
CA GLU A 501 -15.74 26.96 19.13
C GLU A 501 -16.30 25.57 18.79
N ILE A 502 -15.82 24.96 17.70
CA ILE A 502 -16.23 23.60 17.28
C ILE A 502 -15.75 22.58 18.31
N GLU A 503 -14.52 22.71 18.79
CA GLU A 503 -13.90 21.83 19.77
C GLU A 503 -14.70 21.79 21.08
N ALA A 504 -15.10 22.95 21.60
CA ALA A 504 -15.87 23.05 22.83
C ALA A 504 -17.26 22.38 22.71
N GLN A 505 -17.97 22.61 21.61
CA GLN A 505 -19.32 22.06 21.43
C GLN A 505 -19.32 20.56 21.16
N MET A 506 -18.34 20.06 20.40
CA MET A 506 -18.21 18.62 20.14
C MET A 506 -17.83 17.83 21.38
N LYS A 507 -16.93 18.36 22.23
CA LYS A 507 -16.55 17.70 23.50
C LYS A 507 -17.75 17.53 24.42
N VAL A 508 -18.64 18.52 24.49
CA VAL A 508 -19.88 18.45 25.28
C VAL A 508 -20.81 17.36 24.73
N MET A 509 -21.07 17.39 23.42
CA MET A 509 -21.98 16.43 22.78
C MET A 509 -21.48 14.98 22.89
N ALA A 510 -20.16 14.77 22.77
CA ALA A 510 -19.54 13.47 22.91
C ALA A 510 -19.64 12.93 24.35
N LYS A 511 -19.32 13.79 25.33
CA LYS A 511 -19.39 13.47 26.76
C LYS A 511 -20.81 13.08 27.19
N ASP A 512 -21.83 13.78 26.70
CA ASP A 512 -23.23 13.48 26.99
C ASP A 512 -23.69 12.14 26.40
N MET A 513 -23.03 11.67 25.33
CA MET A 513 -23.27 10.35 24.72
C MET A 513 -22.36 9.24 25.26
N GLY A 514 -21.50 9.54 26.25
CA GLY A 514 -20.53 8.61 26.83
C GLY A 514 -19.42 8.22 25.86
N ILE A 515 -19.07 9.10 24.92
CA ILE A 515 -17.98 8.92 23.95
C ILE A 515 -16.95 10.02 24.22
N GLU A 516 -15.70 9.67 24.49
CA GLU A 516 -14.62 10.67 24.51
C GLU A 516 -14.15 10.93 23.09
N LEU A 517 -14.21 12.20 22.66
CA LEU A 517 -13.71 12.62 21.35
C LEU A 517 -12.72 13.76 21.53
N ASN A 518 -11.60 13.67 20.83
CA ASN A 518 -10.73 14.80 20.59
C ASN A 518 -10.53 15.01 19.07
N HIS A 519 -10.69 16.26 18.62
CA HIS A 519 -11.00 16.62 17.23
C HIS A 519 -9.83 16.39 16.24
N GLY A 520 -8.60 16.29 16.75
CA GLY A 520 -7.42 16.00 15.92
C GLY A 520 -7.57 14.72 15.09
N VAL A 521 -8.44 13.79 15.51
CA VAL A 521 -9.01 12.62 14.82
C VAL A 521 -9.52 12.83 13.37
N PHE A 522 -10.24 13.93 13.22
CA PHE A 522 -11.20 14.14 12.13
C PHE A 522 -10.98 15.46 11.40
N GLU A 523 -9.97 16.22 11.78
CA GLU A 523 -9.39 17.28 10.96
C GLU A 523 -8.42 16.62 9.96
N GLY A 524 -8.78 16.63 8.69
CA GLY A 524 -8.01 16.06 7.60
C GLY A 524 -8.49 16.60 6.28
#